data_AF-A0A6L8FZR4-F1
#
_entry.id   AF-A0A6L8FZR4-F1
#
_cell.length_a   1.000
_cell.length_b   1.000
_cell.length_c   1.000
_cell.angle_alpha   90.00
_cell.angle_beta   90.00
_cell.angle_gamma   90.00
#
_symmetry.space_group_name_H-M   'P 1'
#
loop_
_entity.id
_entity.type
_entity.pdbx_description
1 polymer ?
#
loop_
_entity_poly.entity_id
_entity_poly.type
_entity_poly.pdbx_seq_one_letter_code
_entity_poly.pdbx_strand_id
1 'polypeptide(L)' 'RYILEVLNATNWRVNGPKGAAALLGVPPSTLRSKMSKLGIKRS' A
#
# COMPACT_ATOMS: atom_id res chain seq x y z
N ARG A 1 0.09 0.88 -12.95
CA ARG A 1 -0.71 0.11 -11.97
C ARG A 1 -0.19 0.49 -10.57
N TYR A 2 -0.40 1.75 -10.17
CA TYR A 2 0.49 2.45 -9.23
C TYR A 2 0.57 1.86 -7.82
N ILE A 3 -0.55 1.40 -7.24
CA ILE A 3 -0.56 0.85 -5.87
C ILE A 3 0.25 -0.45 -5.77
N LEU A 4 0.19 -1.33 -6.78
CA LEU A 4 0.97 -2.57 -6.82
C LEU A 4 2.47 -2.29 -6.98
N GLU A 5 2.82 -1.29 -7.77
CA GLU A 5 4.22 -0.87 -7.97
C GLU A 5 4.82 -0.32 -6.68
N VAL A 6 4.09 0.55 -5.98
CA VAL A 6 4.52 1.08 -4.67
C VAL A 6 4.58 -0.03 -3.62
N LEU A 7 3.66 -1.00 -3.66
CA LEU A 7 3.70 -2.15 -2.76
C LEU A 7 4.90 -3.05 -3.01
N ASN A 8 5.22 -3.34 -4.27
CA ASN A 8 6.42 -4.10 -4.59
C ASN A 8 7.70 -3.33 -4.21
N ALA A 9 7.76 -2.02 -4.49
CA ALA A 9 8.89 -1.18 -4.13
C ALA A 9 9.09 -1.07 -2.60
N THR A 10 8.02 -1.18 -1.81
CA THR A 10 8.07 -1.15 -0.34
C THR A 10 8.11 -2.54 0.28
N ASN A 11 8.26 -3.59 -0.53
CA ASN A 11 8.28 -4.98 -0.07
C ASN A 11 7.01 -5.36 0.72
N TRP A 12 5.86 -4.94 0.23
CA TRP A 12 4.53 -5.10 0.82
C TRP A 12 4.36 -4.44 2.20
N ARG A 13 5.23 -3.48 2.53
CA ARG A 13 5.18 -2.77 3.80
C ARG A 13 4.15 -1.65 3.75
N VAL A 14 2.98 -1.87 4.35
CA VAL A 14 1.90 -0.87 4.37
C VAL A 14 2.17 0.25 5.39
N ASN A 15 2.76 -0.10 6.55
CA ASN A 15 2.93 0.78 7.70
C ASN A 15 4.38 1.27 7.86
N GLY A 16 4.55 2.45 8.47
CA GLY A 16 5.83 3.04 8.86
C GLY A 16 6.32 4.12 7.88
N PRO A 17 7.42 4.83 8.23
CA PRO A 17 7.91 5.99 7.48
C PRO A 17 8.37 5.64 6.05
N LYS A 18 8.75 4.39 5.80
CA LYS A 18 9.08 3.86 4.46
C LYS A 18 7.99 2.93 3.89
N GLY A 19 6.77 2.97 4.44
CA GLY A 19 5.67 2.15 3.98
C GLY A 19 4.99 2.72 2.73
N ALA A 20 4.29 1.88 1.98
CA ALA A 20 3.51 2.25 0.82
C ALA A 20 2.50 3.38 1.13
N ALA A 21 1.92 3.39 2.33
CA ALA A 21 1.00 4.44 2.73
C ALA A 21 1.69 5.80 2.86
N ALA A 22 2.88 5.82 3.46
CA ALA A 22 3.69 7.03 3.59
C ALA A 22 4.18 7.55 2.23
N LEU A 23 4.62 6.67 1.33
CA LEU A 23 5.00 7.06 -0.04
C LEU A 23 3.82 7.58 -0.85
N LEU A 24 2.63 7.04 -0.62
CA LEU A 24 1.39 7.50 -1.26
C LEU A 24 0.79 8.74 -0.58
N GLY A 25 1.34 9.20 0.55
CA GLY A 25 0.82 10.32 1.33
C GLY A 25 -0.58 10.06 1.91
N VAL A 26 -0.97 8.79 2.09
CA VAL A 26 -2.29 8.40 2.62
C VAL A 26 -2.15 7.70 3.96
N PRO A 27 -3.19 7.75 4.81
CA PRO A 27 -3.23 6.91 6.01
C PRO A 27 -3.12 5.41 5.65
N PRO A 28 -2.44 4.59 6.47
CA PRO A 28 -2.34 3.16 6.21
C PRO A 28 -3.70 2.45 6.20
N SER A 29 -4.66 2.93 6.98
CA SER A 29 -6.06 2.48 6.97
C SER A 29 -6.71 2.70 5.60
N THR A 30 -6.53 3.89 5.01
CA THR A 30 -7.02 4.22 3.67
C THR A 30 -6.38 3.34 2.60
N LEU A 31 -5.07 3.09 2.69
CA LEU A 31 -4.38 2.20 1.76
C LEU A 31 -4.92 0.77 1.86
N ARG A 32 -5.18 0.26 3.07
CA ARG A 32 -5.81 -1.06 3.28
C ARG A 32 -7.22 -1.14 2.69
N SER A 33 -8.06 -0.12 2.89
CA SER A 33 -9.38 -0.08 2.26
C SER A 33 -9.28 -0.06 0.73
N LYS A 34 -8.35 0.71 0.15
CA LYS A 34 -8.08 0.71 -1.30
C LYS A 34 -7.59 -0.66 -1.79
N MET A 35 -6.69 -1.32 -1.06
CA MET A 35 -6.25 -2.69 -1.38
C MET A 35 -7.42 -3.65 -1.40
N SER A 36 -8.27 -3.62 -0.37
CA SER A 36 -9.45 -4.48 -0.28
C SER A 36 -10.43 -4.21 -1.42
N LYS A 37 -10.68 -2.93 -1.76
CA LYS A 37 -11.56 -2.53 -2.87
C LYS A 37 -11.01 -2.94 -4.23
N LEU A 38 -9.69 -2.98 -4.38
CA LEU A 38 -9.00 -3.38 -5.60
C LEU A 38 -8.67 -4.89 -5.64
N GLY A 39 -9.05 -5.66 -4.62
CA GLY A 39 -8.74 -7.09 -4.52
C GLY A 39 -7.24 -7.40 -4.37
N ILE A 40 -6.43 -6.41 -3.96
CA ILE A 40 -4.99 -6.59 -3.76
C ILE A 40 -4.78 -7.31 -2.43
N LYS A 41 -4.37 -8.57 -2.49
CA LYS A 41 -3.98 -9.38 -1.34
C LYS A 41 -2.50 -9.72 -1.45
N ARG A 42 -1.82 -9.73 -0.30
CA ARG A 42 -0.45 -10.27 -0.22
C ARG A 42 -0.55 -11.78 -0.44
N SER A 43 0.10 -12.26 -1.49
CA SER A 43 0.31 -13.69 -1.72
C SER A 43 1.35 -14.26 -0.76
#